data_AF-A0A8X8Y0G9-F1
#
_entry.id   AF-A0A8X8Y0G9-F1
#
_cell.length_a   1.000
_cell.length_b   1.000
_cell.length_c   1.000
_cell.angle_alpha   90.00
_cell.angle_beta   90.00
_cell.angle_gamma   90.00
#
_symmetry.space_group_name_H-M   'P 1'
#
loop_
_entity.id
_entity.type
_entity.pdbx_description
1 polymer ?
#
loop_
_entity_poly.entity_id
_entity_poly.type
_entity_poly.pdbx_seq_one_letter_code
_entity_poly.pdbx_strand_id
1 'polypeptide(L)'
;MAALLLFLLAAAAVASAHQFEVGDETGWIKPTGKERHSYNDWAAQNRFHIHDTLHFKYVKDSVMEVSSADYLTCNTSNPIAKFEDGSTVYELSRPGFFYFISGQPRHCKLGQRLIVRVIHPLQPDLPPASAPTGGDSGWPEFSSTAKLSVVPYFVAAFVALAVTFWFFL
;
A
#
# COMPACT_ATOMS: atom_id res chain seq x y z
N MET A 1 14.33 -6.21 35.48
CA MET A 1 14.08 -7.26 34.47
C MET A 1 12.66 -7.20 33.91
N ALA A 2 11.60 -7.16 34.74
CA ALA A 2 10.21 -7.03 34.28
C ALA A 2 9.92 -5.76 33.45
N ALA A 3 10.44 -4.60 33.86
CA ALA A 3 10.29 -3.35 33.10
C ALA A 3 10.97 -3.39 31.72
N LEU A 4 12.09 -4.10 31.61
CA LEU A 4 12.83 -4.28 30.35
C LEU A 4 12.05 -5.18 29.39
N LEU A 5 11.45 -6.26 29.91
CA LEU A 5 10.58 -7.16 29.15
C LEU A 5 9.31 -6.44 28.68
N LEU A 6 8.68 -5.62 29.54
CA LEU A 6 7.51 -4.81 29.15
C LEU A 6 7.84 -3.79 28.06
N PHE A 7 9.01 -3.15 28.11
CA PHE A 7 9.44 -2.20 27.08
C PHE A 7 9.76 -2.89 25.75
N LEU A 8 10.37 -4.07 25.77
CA LEU A 8 10.63 -4.89 24.58
C LEU A 8 9.33 -5.44 23.94
N LEU A 9 8.35 -5.84 24.75
CA LEU A 9 7.01 -6.24 24.28
C LEU A 9 6.22 -5.05 23.69
N ALA A 10 6.35 -3.85 24.26
CA ALA A 10 5.72 -2.65 23.72
C ALA A 10 6.36 -2.20 22.40
N ALA A 11 7.69 -2.34 22.26
CA ALA A 11 8.40 -2.02 21.02
C ALA A 11 8.09 -2.98 19.86
N ALA A 12 7.67 -4.21 20.14
CA ALA A 12 7.36 -5.22 19.13
C ALA A 12 6.01 -4.98 18.40
N ALA A 13 5.18 -4.03 18.86
CA ALA A 13 3.82 -3.83 18.36
C ALA A 13 3.61 -2.55 17.54
N VAL A 14 4.67 -1.90 17.05
CA VAL A 14 4.53 -0.72 16.18
C VAL A 14 4.36 -1.18 14.74
N ALA A 15 3.13 -1.56 14.35
CA ALA A 15 2.75 -1.65 12.95
C ALA A 15 2.63 -0.22 12.41
N SER A 16 3.62 0.26 11.65
CA SER A 16 3.56 1.59 11.03
C SER A 16 2.78 1.52 9.71
N ALA A 17 1.73 2.32 9.58
CA ALA A 17 1.06 2.60 8.31
C ALA A 17 2.01 3.37 7.37
N HIS A 18 2.08 2.97 6.10
CA HIS A 18 2.86 3.64 5.07
C HIS A 18 1.99 4.58 4.23
N GLN A 19 2.55 5.71 3.80
CA GLN A 19 1.90 6.61 2.85
C GLN A 19 2.54 6.48 1.48
N PHE A 20 1.74 6.12 0.48
CA PHE A 20 2.16 6.00 -0.92
C PHE A 20 1.80 7.27 -1.69
N GLU A 21 2.78 7.89 -2.34
CA GLU A 21 2.57 9.03 -3.24
C GLU A 21 2.14 8.51 -4.62
N VAL A 22 0.87 8.70 -4.98
CA VAL A 22 0.30 8.12 -6.20
C VAL A 22 0.92 8.77 -7.44
N GLY A 23 1.57 7.96 -8.27
CA GLY A 23 2.29 8.46 -9.46
C GLY A 23 3.65 9.08 -9.13
N ASP A 24 4.19 8.80 -7.94
CA ASP A 24 5.50 9.26 -7.47
C ASP A 24 5.64 10.78 -7.60
N GLU A 25 6.73 11.26 -8.21
CA GLU A 25 6.97 12.70 -8.44
C GLU A 25 5.98 13.33 -9.42
N THR A 26 5.30 12.53 -10.24
CA THR A 26 4.37 13.02 -11.27
C THR A 26 3.01 13.37 -10.67
N GLY A 27 2.59 12.66 -9.62
CA GLY A 27 1.29 12.85 -8.99
C GLY A 27 0.11 12.31 -9.82
N TRP A 28 -1.10 12.77 -9.49
CA TRP A 28 -2.35 12.39 -10.13
C TRP A 28 -2.74 13.39 -11.22
N ILE A 29 -2.23 13.16 -12.43
CA ILE A 29 -2.41 14.01 -13.60
C ILE A 29 -3.00 13.23 -14.77
N LYS A 30 -3.56 13.97 -15.73
CA LYS A 30 -4.07 13.42 -16.99
C LYS A 30 -2.91 12.82 -17.82
N PRO A 31 -2.94 11.51 -18.15
CA PRO A 31 -1.96 10.92 -19.04
C PRO A 31 -1.96 11.56 -20.42
N THR A 32 -0.77 11.70 -20.98
CA THR A 32 -0.51 12.21 -22.33
C THR A 32 -0.30 11.10 -23.34
N GLY A 33 -0.15 9.85 -22.89
CA GLY A 33 0.18 8.68 -23.70
C GLY A 33 1.67 8.52 -23.96
N LYS A 34 2.52 9.34 -23.32
CA LYS A 34 3.99 9.30 -23.42
C LYS A 34 4.64 8.68 -22.19
N GLU A 35 3.85 8.41 -21.15
CA GLU A 35 4.30 7.84 -19.89
C GLU A 35 4.76 6.39 -20.10
N ARG A 36 5.85 5.98 -19.44
CA ARG A 36 6.36 4.60 -19.52
C ARG A 36 5.50 3.60 -18.75
N HIS A 37 4.86 4.06 -17.69
CA HIS A 37 4.08 3.25 -16.76
C HIS A 37 2.73 3.92 -16.54
N SER A 38 1.67 3.12 -16.54
CA SER A 38 0.35 3.55 -16.10
C SER A 38 0.27 3.57 -14.57
N TYR A 39 -0.77 4.20 -14.03
CA TYR A 39 -1.06 4.13 -12.59
C TYR A 39 -1.25 2.68 -12.09
N ASN A 40 -1.77 1.78 -12.92
CA ASN A 40 -1.91 0.37 -12.56
C ASN A 40 -0.56 -0.35 -12.54
N ASP A 41 0.37 0.02 -13.42
CA ASP A 41 1.74 -0.52 -13.38
C ASP A 41 2.48 -0.02 -12.14
N TRP A 42 2.25 1.24 -11.73
CA TRP A 42 2.74 1.77 -10.46
C TRP A 42 2.14 0.99 -9.28
N ALA A 43 0.83 0.74 -9.28
CA ALA A 43 0.18 -0.01 -8.21
C ALA A 43 0.70 -1.44 -8.09
N ALA A 44 0.96 -2.11 -9.22
CA ALA A 44 1.47 -3.47 -9.27
C ALA A 44 2.89 -3.61 -8.69
N GLN A 45 3.65 -2.52 -8.63
CA GLN A 45 4.99 -2.49 -8.03
C GLN A 45 4.94 -2.28 -6.51
N ASN A 46 3.78 -1.95 -5.95
CA ASN A 46 3.60 -1.64 -4.54
C ASN A 46 2.82 -2.75 -3.81
N ARG A 47 3.00 -2.84 -2.49
CA ARG A 47 2.28 -3.78 -1.61
C ARG A 47 1.52 -3.00 -0.56
N PHE A 48 0.20 -3.00 -0.68
CA PHE A 48 -0.68 -2.23 0.20
C PHE A 48 -1.25 -3.11 1.31
N HIS A 49 -1.23 -2.58 2.52
CA HIS A 49 -1.81 -3.17 3.72
C HIS A 49 -2.95 -2.29 4.26
N ILE A 50 -3.70 -2.84 5.21
CA ILE A 50 -4.73 -2.08 5.90
C ILE A 50 -4.04 -0.95 6.69
N HIS A 51 -4.67 0.22 6.72
CA HIS A 51 -4.19 1.48 7.29
C HIS A 51 -3.08 2.18 6.51
N ASP A 52 -2.53 1.58 5.46
CA ASP A 52 -1.73 2.35 4.50
C ASP A 52 -2.58 3.45 3.87
N THR A 53 -1.93 4.51 3.43
CA THR A 53 -2.59 5.67 2.84
C THR A 53 -2.11 5.93 1.41
N LEU A 54 -3.02 6.42 0.57
CA LEU A 54 -2.72 6.90 -0.77
C LEU A 54 -2.80 8.43 -0.75
N HIS A 55 -1.71 9.08 -1.12
CA HIS A 55 -1.66 10.52 -1.24
C HIS A 55 -1.76 10.92 -2.72
N PHE A 56 -2.88 11.52 -3.08
CA PHE A 56 -3.16 12.03 -4.41
C PHE A 56 -2.92 13.54 -4.46
N LYS A 57 -1.95 13.97 -5.26
CA LYS A 57 -1.71 15.39 -5.56
C LYS A 57 -2.20 15.72 -6.97
N TYR A 58 -3.07 16.70 -7.11
CA TYR A 58 -3.68 17.03 -8.40
C TYR A 58 -4.11 18.50 -8.49
N VAL A 59 -4.12 19.04 -9.72
CA VAL A 59 -4.51 20.43 -9.98
C VAL A 59 -5.69 20.46 -10.95
N LYS A 60 -6.80 21.09 -10.55
CA LYS A 60 -8.03 21.22 -11.35
C LYS A 60 -8.57 19.85 -11.82
N ASP A 61 -8.54 18.87 -10.94
CA ASP A 61 -9.12 17.54 -11.15
C ASP A 61 -9.78 17.07 -9.86
N SER A 62 -10.16 15.79 -9.80
CA SER A 62 -10.72 15.14 -8.63
C SER A 62 -10.29 13.69 -8.57
N VAL A 63 -10.40 13.09 -7.39
CA VAL A 63 -10.25 11.65 -7.17
C VAL A 63 -11.60 11.11 -6.73
N MET A 64 -12.04 10.04 -7.37
CA MET A 64 -13.27 9.33 -7.01
C MET A 64 -12.98 7.87 -6.73
N GLU A 65 -13.38 7.37 -5.56
CA GLU A 65 -13.52 5.92 -5.35
C GLU A 65 -14.83 5.49 -6.00
N VAL A 66 -14.80 4.41 -6.78
CA VAL A 66 -15.95 3.92 -7.55
C VAL A 66 -16.08 2.40 -7.49
N SER A 67 -17.19 1.88 -7.98
CA SER A 67 -17.36 0.44 -8.19
C SER A 67 -16.46 -0.07 -9.33
N SER A 68 -16.20 -1.38 -9.38
CA SER A 68 -15.47 -1.99 -10.50
C SER A 68 -16.15 -1.74 -11.86
N ALA A 69 -17.49 -1.76 -11.90
CA ALA A 69 -18.25 -1.50 -13.12
C ALA A 69 -18.10 -0.04 -13.60
N ASP A 70 -18.14 0.91 -12.67
CA ASP A 70 -17.97 2.33 -12.98
C ASP A 70 -16.52 2.65 -13.37
N TYR A 71 -15.54 1.98 -12.77
CA TYR A 71 -14.14 2.07 -13.18
C TYR A 71 -13.91 1.63 -14.63
N LEU A 72 -14.53 0.51 -15.04
CA LEU A 72 -14.40 -0.01 -16.41
C LEU A 72 -14.98 0.96 -17.45
N THR A 73 -16.07 1.63 -17.10
CA THR A 73 -16.80 2.54 -18.00
C THR A 73 -16.41 4.00 -17.84
N CYS A 74 -15.56 4.33 -16.85
CA CYS A 74 -15.28 5.69 -16.41
C CYS A 74 -16.56 6.48 -16.06
N ASN A 75 -17.49 5.84 -15.37
CA ASN A 75 -18.73 6.46 -14.91
C ASN A 75 -18.45 7.27 -13.63
N THR A 76 -18.74 8.57 -13.69
CA THR A 76 -18.49 9.53 -12.61
C THR A 76 -19.77 9.96 -11.88
N SER A 77 -20.91 9.35 -12.22
CA SER A 77 -22.23 9.81 -11.76
C SER A 77 -22.50 9.50 -10.28
N ASN A 78 -22.09 8.31 -9.82
CA ASN A 78 -22.37 7.80 -8.48
C ASN A 78 -21.09 7.26 -7.81
N PRO A 79 -20.13 8.13 -7.47
CA PRO A 79 -18.92 7.70 -6.77
C PRO A 79 -19.25 7.27 -5.34
N ILE A 80 -18.46 6.33 -4.81
CA ILE A 80 -18.48 5.92 -3.40
C ILE A 80 -17.95 7.07 -2.53
N ALA A 81 -16.88 7.72 -2.99
CA ALA A 81 -16.31 8.91 -2.38
C ALA A 81 -15.76 9.83 -3.47
N LYS A 82 -15.78 11.15 -3.25
CA LYS A 82 -15.28 12.16 -4.18
C LYS A 82 -14.48 13.21 -3.42
N PHE A 83 -13.30 13.54 -3.97
CA PHE A 83 -12.39 14.52 -3.39
C PHE A 83 -11.98 15.56 -4.43
N GLU A 84 -12.02 16.84 -4.03
CA GLU A 84 -11.75 18.01 -4.89
C GLU A 84 -10.82 19.03 -4.19
N ASP A 85 -10.08 18.58 -3.19
CA ASP A 85 -9.19 19.42 -2.36
C ASP A 85 -7.81 19.67 -2.99
N GLY A 86 -7.45 18.93 -4.05
CA GLY A 86 -6.17 19.03 -4.76
C GLY A 86 -5.02 18.27 -4.09
N SER A 87 -5.24 17.75 -2.88
CA SER A 87 -4.24 17.02 -2.10
C SER A 87 -4.95 16.07 -1.13
N THR A 88 -5.43 14.94 -1.64
CA THR A 88 -6.23 13.99 -0.88
C THR A 88 -5.36 12.91 -0.27
N VAL A 89 -5.49 12.67 1.03
CA VAL A 89 -4.94 11.47 1.70
C VAL A 89 -6.08 10.50 1.97
N TYR A 90 -6.02 9.32 1.37
CA TYR A 90 -7.05 8.29 1.46
C TYR A 90 -6.54 7.05 2.21
N GLU A 91 -7.20 6.67 3.30
CA GLU A 91 -6.83 5.49 4.10
C GLU A 91 -7.45 4.19 3.55
N LEU A 92 -6.61 3.16 3.41
CA LEU A 92 -7.00 1.82 2.99
C LEU A 92 -7.51 1.02 4.20
N SER A 93 -8.79 1.17 4.51
CA SER A 93 -9.41 0.65 5.74
C SER A 93 -9.83 -0.82 5.71
N ARG A 94 -9.80 -1.47 4.55
CA ARG A 94 -10.28 -2.85 4.36
C ARG A 94 -9.41 -3.61 3.35
N PRO A 95 -9.30 -4.94 3.47
CA PRO A 95 -8.64 -5.74 2.46
C PRO A 95 -9.49 -5.82 1.17
N GLY A 96 -8.85 -6.14 0.05
CA GLY A 96 -9.52 -6.26 -1.25
C GLY A 96 -9.19 -5.14 -2.22
N PHE A 97 -10.07 -4.88 -3.18
CA PHE A 97 -9.83 -3.92 -4.26
C PHE A 97 -10.50 -2.58 -4.01
N PHE A 98 -9.75 -1.52 -4.29
CA PHE A 98 -10.23 -0.15 -4.39
C PHE A 98 -10.01 0.34 -5.82
N TYR A 99 -11.00 1.03 -6.36
CA TYR A 99 -10.97 1.53 -7.72
C TYR A 99 -11.08 3.04 -7.69
N PHE A 100 -10.06 3.72 -8.21
CA PHE A 100 -10.01 5.18 -8.25
C PHE A 100 -10.03 5.66 -9.69
N ILE A 101 -10.78 6.72 -9.97
CA ILE A 101 -10.83 7.40 -11.27
C ILE A 101 -10.74 8.91 -11.11
N SER A 102 -10.27 9.61 -12.14
CA SER A 102 -10.50 11.05 -12.25
C SER A 102 -11.99 11.31 -12.44
N GLY A 103 -12.52 12.33 -11.77
CA GLY A 103 -13.89 12.78 -11.98
C GLY A 103 -14.13 13.48 -13.32
N GLN A 104 -13.09 13.70 -14.13
CA GLN A 104 -13.23 14.08 -15.53
C GLN A 104 -13.29 12.82 -16.41
N PRO A 105 -14.44 12.49 -17.05
CA PRO A 105 -14.58 11.23 -17.78
C PRO A 105 -13.55 11.04 -18.89
N ARG A 106 -13.13 12.14 -19.54
CA ARG A 106 -12.08 12.11 -20.57
C ARG A 106 -10.72 11.75 -19.99
N HIS A 107 -10.39 12.19 -18.78
CA HIS A 107 -9.12 11.88 -18.14
C HIS A 107 -9.05 10.40 -17.73
N CYS A 108 -10.11 9.87 -17.12
CA CYS A 108 -10.21 8.44 -16.81
C CYS A 108 -10.04 7.57 -18.06
N LYS A 109 -10.70 7.93 -19.17
CA LYS A 109 -10.59 7.21 -20.46
C LYS A 109 -9.18 7.26 -21.05
N LEU A 110 -8.40 8.30 -20.75
CA LEU A 110 -6.99 8.42 -21.14
C LEU A 110 -6.05 7.70 -20.17
N GLY A 111 -6.55 7.08 -19.11
CA GLY A 111 -5.78 6.26 -18.18
C GLY A 111 -5.56 6.85 -16.80
N GLN A 112 -6.16 8.01 -16.46
CA GLN A 112 -6.13 8.57 -15.11
C GLN A 112 -7.08 7.79 -14.18
N ARG A 113 -6.72 6.53 -13.94
CA ARG A 113 -7.48 5.55 -13.18
C ARG A 113 -6.52 4.53 -12.56
N LEU A 114 -6.83 4.08 -11.35
CA LEU A 114 -5.95 3.28 -10.51
C LEU A 114 -6.73 2.16 -9.83
N ILE A 115 -6.18 0.95 -9.83
CA ILE A 115 -6.66 -0.19 -9.05
C ILE A 115 -5.65 -0.48 -7.96
N VAL A 116 -6.10 -0.47 -6.71
CA VAL A 116 -5.28 -0.83 -5.55
C VAL A 116 -5.78 -2.13 -4.96
N ARG A 117 -4.87 -3.08 -4.72
CA ARG A 117 -5.14 -4.35 -4.04
C ARG A 117 -4.52 -4.33 -2.66
N VAL A 118 -5.37 -4.30 -1.64
CA VAL A 118 -4.98 -4.37 -0.23
C VAL A 118 -4.93 -5.83 0.21
N ILE A 119 -3.79 -6.22 0.77
CA ILE A 119 -3.51 -7.58 1.21
C ILE A 119 -4.36 -7.90 2.44
N HIS A 120 -4.94 -9.11 2.47
CA HIS A 120 -5.57 -9.63 3.68
C HIS A 120 -4.47 -9.95 4.69
N PRO A 121 -4.58 -9.54 5.96
CA PRO A 121 -3.74 -10.10 7.00
C PRO A 121 -3.90 -11.61 6.92
N LEU A 122 -2.84 -12.35 6.58
CA LEU A 122 -2.87 -13.79 6.76
C LEU A 122 -3.06 -13.99 8.27
N GLN A 123 -4.17 -14.61 8.64
CA GLN A 123 -4.30 -15.25 9.93
C GLN A 123 -3.09 -16.19 10.05
N PRO A 124 -2.38 -16.25 11.20
CA PRO A 124 -1.26 -17.17 11.35
C PRO A 124 -1.73 -18.57 10.95
N ASP A 125 -1.07 -19.17 9.96
CA ASP A 125 -1.47 -20.43 9.38
C ASP A 125 -1.68 -21.44 10.50
N LEU A 126 -2.94 -21.85 10.74
CA LEU A 126 -3.20 -23.07 11.48
C LEU A 126 -2.53 -24.19 10.69
N PRO A 127 -1.77 -25.09 11.34
CA PRO A 127 -1.06 -26.14 10.63
C PRO A 127 -2.05 -26.93 9.76
N PRO A 128 -1.71 -27.23 8.49
CA PRO A 128 -2.63 -27.92 7.60
C PRO A 128 -2.99 -29.26 8.22
N ALA A 129 -4.30 -29.52 8.36
CA ALA A 129 -4.78 -30.83 8.77
C ALA A 129 -4.30 -31.87 7.75
N SER A 130 -3.64 -32.92 8.25
CA SER A 130 -3.07 -34.00 7.45
C SER A 130 -4.15 -34.66 6.59
N ALA A 131 -4.10 -34.44 5.27
CA ALA A 131 -4.86 -35.22 4.29
C ALA A 131 -3.97 -36.33 3.71
N PRO A 132 -4.52 -37.52 3.39
CA PRO A 132 -3.73 -38.71 3.07
C PRO A 132 -3.07 -38.64 1.69
N THR A 133 -1.88 -39.25 1.64
CA THR A 133 -0.92 -39.32 0.54
C THR A 133 -1.50 -39.94 -0.74
N GLY A 134 -1.24 -39.33 -1.90
CA GLY A 134 -1.34 -40.03 -3.19
C GLY A 134 -1.22 -39.14 -4.43
N GLY A 135 -0.09 -39.29 -5.16
CA GLY A 135 -0.06 -39.17 -6.62
C GLY A 135 0.57 -37.93 -7.23
N ASP A 136 1.70 -38.12 -7.92
CA ASP A 136 2.53 -37.16 -8.64
C ASP A 136 1.81 -36.30 -9.70
N SER A 137 2.17 -35.02 -9.80
CA SER A 137 2.48 -34.34 -11.08
C SER A 137 3.04 -32.94 -10.84
N GLY A 138 4.20 -32.66 -11.45
CA GLY A 138 5.07 -31.54 -11.13
C GLY A 138 4.56 -30.16 -11.56
N TRP A 139 4.93 -29.17 -10.75
CA TRP A 139 4.97 -27.75 -11.10
C TRP A 139 6.28 -27.16 -10.56
N PRO A 140 6.93 -26.25 -11.31
CA PRO A 140 8.24 -25.73 -10.93
C PRO A 140 8.14 -24.80 -9.71
N GLU A 141 9.09 -24.96 -8.79
CA GLU A 141 9.32 -24.09 -7.63
C GLU A 141 9.52 -22.64 -8.05
N PHE A 142 8.66 -21.74 -7.58
CA PHE A 142 8.96 -20.31 -7.57
C PHE A 142 9.87 -20.02 -6.37
N SER A 143 11.18 -20.05 -6.63
CA SER A 143 12.22 -19.58 -5.71
C SER A 143 12.01 -18.08 -5.42
N SER A 144 11.63 -17.78 -4.18
CA SER A 144 11.50 -16.41 -3.68
C SER A 144 12.84 -15.92 -3.15
N THR A 145 13.64 -15.29 -4.01
CA THR A 145 14.80 -14.53 -3.56
C THR A 145 14.33 -13.21 -2.97
N ALA A 146 14.07 -13.20 -1.66
CA ALA A 146 13.83 -11.97 -0.92
C ALA A 146 15.11 -11.11 -0.93
N LYS A 147 15.08 -10.00 -1.68
CA LYS A 147 16.10 -8.96 -1.56
C LYS A 147 15.82 -8.16 -0.29
N LEU A 148 16.73 -8.29 0.68
CA LEU A 148 16.81 -7.43 1.86
C LEU A 148 17.02 -5.97 1.40
N SER A 149 16.12 -5.07 1.80
CA SER A 149 16.26 -3.63 1.55
C SER A 149 16.11 -2.85 2.84
N VAL A 150 17.25 -2.27 3.23
CA VAL A 150 17.47 -0.99 3.91
C VAL A 150 16.77 -0.77 5.25
N VAL A 151 17.55 -1.00 6.31
CA VAL A 151 17.30 -0.53 7.68
C VAL A 151 17.27 1.01 7.69
N PRO A 152 16.19 1.67 8.17
CA PRO A 152 16.20 3.11 8.36
C PRO A 152 17.06 3.44 9.58
N TYR A 153 18.15 4.19 9.35
CA TYR A 153 19.20 4.60 10.29
C TYR A 153 18.74 5.47 11.49
N PHE A 154 17.44 5.54 11.79
CA PHE A 154 16.93 6.36 12.90
C PHE A 154 16.75 5.61 14.22
N VAL A 155 16.82 4.28 14.22
CA VAL A 155 16.76 3.48 15.46
C VAL A 155 18.13 3.37 16.16
N ALA A 156 19.23 3.44 15.41
CA ALA A 156 20.59 3.37 15.98
C ALA A 156 20.97 4.61 16.80
N ALA A 157 20.40 5.78 16.49
CA ALA A 157 20.75 7.03 17.17
C ALA A 157 20.19 7.13 18.60
N PHE A 158 19.01 6.57 18.87
CA PHE A 158 18.41 6.62 20.21
C PHE A 158 18.98 5.59 21.19
N VAL A 159 19.48 4.45 20.70
CA VAL A 159 20.19 3.46 21.55
C VAL A 159 21.55 4.00 22.00
N ALA A 160 22.27 4.73 21.12
CA ALA A 160 23.56 5.30 21.46
C ALA A 160 23.48 6.40 22.55
N LEU A 161 22.43 7.23 22.53
CA LEU A 161 22.25 8.31 23.52
C LEU A 161 21.82 7.81 24.90
N ALA A 162 21.14 6.67 24.99
CA ALA A 162 20.78 6.07 26.28
C ALA A 162 21.95 5.31 26.93
N VAL A 163 22.83 4.69 26.12
CA VAL A 163 24.01 3.97 26.63
C VAL A 163 25.09 4.95 27.11
N THR A 164 25.28 6.09 26.46
CA THR A 164 26.22 7.11 26.94
C THR A 164 25.73 7.75 28.25
N PHE A 165 24.43 7.98 28.43
CA PHE A 165 23.90 8.56 29.67
C PHE A 165 24.05 7.64 30.89
N TRP A 166 24.18 6.32 30.71
CA TRP A 166 24.42 5.38 31.81
C TRP A 166 25.91 5.15 32.09
N PHE A 167 26.80 5.43 31.15
CA PHE A 167 28.25 5.38 31.39
C PHE A 167 28.80 6.60 32.14
N PHE A 168 28.01 7.67 32.28
CA PHE A 168 28.39 8.91 32.97
C PHE A 168 27.60 9.20 34.26
N LEU A 169 26.93 8.19 34.84
CA LEU A 169 26.36 8.25 36.21
C LEU A 169 26.95 7.15 37.10
#